data_AF-A0A1G2RP63-F1
#
_entry.id   AF-A0A1G2RP63-F1
#
_cell.length_a   1.000
_cell.length_b   1.000
_cell.length_c   1.000
_cell.angle_alpha   90.00
_cell.angle_beta   90.00
_cell.angle_gamma   90.00
#
_symmetry.space_group_name_H-M   'P 1'
#
loop_
_entity.id
_entity.type
_entity.pdbx_description
1 polymer ?
#
loop_
_entity_poly.entity_id
_entity_poly.type
_entity_poly.pdbx_seq_one_letter_code
_entity_poly.pdbx_strand_id
1 'polypeptide(L)'
;MEPILIFSVLIFAGSLVLLAYLFIIWKKINELSGQEKDARGQSINLEAQLQECQKILREEIAKAKNALQLKSEELTAIGEELEKFRSAAVGRELRMTELKKLILVRQNGKEDKAEPGSILLPHVKLEDSEAAMLNLLEDVKEAQENAEEEKKRTLAVIGGLTDGILVFDDVGKVSLANRKAEEFLGLKSSDLAGKTAGELSKTPPLSFLSEILLQGQERSPRKDLVLRGDLIVEVSCLPLFLDGQRLGLIVVMHDVTRERLVEKIKTEFVSLSAHQLRTPLSAIKWTLKMVLEGDLGQLTKEQAELLQKSYQSNERMIRLINELLEVTRMEDGKYLSNPIPTRFEPVTESTVNFFQEEAGHKSLKLVYDKPETALPAINIDVEKMRIVMANLLDNAIRYTLPGGQVTVSLKYDKKGIECSVRDTGIGIPENQAKRIFERFYRGSNAIRMETDGSGLGLYIAKNIIEAHGGKMWFESKENIGSTFTFWLPEA
;
A
#
# COMPACT_ATOMS: atom_id res chain seq x y z
N MET A 1 23.83 -11.83 31.23
CA MET A 1 23.26 -11.21 30.01
C MET A 1 21.72 -11.33 30.01
N GLU A 2 21.08 -11.38 31.18
CA GLU A 2 19.68 -11.83 31.37
C GLU A 2 18.60 -10.74 31.58
N PRO A 3 18.87 -9.46 31.90
CA PRO A 3 17.79 -8.46 32.07
C PRO A 3 17.13 -8.00 30.76
N ILE A 4 17.86 -8.05 29.64
CA ILE A 4 17.43 -7.49 28.35
C ILE A 4 16.41 -8.39 27.66
N LEU A 5 16.52 -9.71 27.83
CA LEU A 5 15.59 -10.69 27.26
C LEU A 5 14.22 -10.67 27.98
N ILE A 6 14.22 -10.43 29.29
CA ILE A 6 12.99 -10.29 30.08
C ILE A 6 12.28 -8.97 29.71
N PHE A 7 13.05 -7.91 29.48
CA PHE A 7 12.52 -6.62 29.01
C PHE A 7 11.94 -6.68 27.59
N SER A 8 12.57 -7.45 26.68
CA SER A 8 12.06 -7.62 25.32
C SER A 8 10.80 -8.49 25.27
N VAL A 9 10.70 -9.54 26.10
CA VAL A 9 9.48 -10.35 26.22
C VAL A 9 8.32 -9.55 26.85
N LEU A 10 8.60 -8.69 27.84
CA LEU A 10 7.60 -7.78 28.44
C LEU A 10 7.08 -6.73 27.43
N ILE A 11 7.96 -6.18 26.60
CA ILE A 11 7.58 -5.25 25.53
C ILE A 11 6.76 -5.99 24.46
N PHE A 12 7.14 -7.21 24.09
CA PHE A 12 6.45 -7.99 23.08
C PHE A 12 5.05 -8.44 23.55
N ALA A 13 4.93 -8.89 24.80
CA ALA A 13 3.65 -9.24 25.42
C ALA A 13 2.75 -7.99 25.60
N GLY A 14 3.32 -6.85 26.00
CA GLY A 14 2.61 -5.58 26.05
C GLY A 14 2.11 -5.11 24.69
N SER A 15 2.89 -5.33 23.63
CA SER A 15 2.56 -5.00 22.24
C SER A 15 1.42 -5.85 21.68
N LEU A 16 1.42 -7.16 22.00
CA LEU A 16 0.38 -8.11 21.60
C LEU A 16 -0.96 -7.83 22.29
N VAL A 17 -0.95 -7.44 23.57
CA VAL A 17 -2.15 -7.02 24.29
C VAL A 17 -2.68 -5.70 23.73
N LEU A 18 -1.80 -4.76 23.39
CA LEU A 18 -2.18 -3.48 22.76
C LEU A 18 -2.80 -3.70 21.37
N LEU A 19 -2.25 -4.62 20.57
CA LEU A 19 -2.76 -5.00 19.25
C LEU A 19 -4.11 -5.71 19.32
N ALA A 20 -4.29 -6.63 20.26
CA ALA A 20 -5.58 -7.29 20.48
C ALA A 20 -6.66 -6.27 20.91
N TYR A 21 -6.31 -5.30 21.76
CA TYR A 21 -7.22 -4.24 22.17
C TYR A 21 -7.50 -3.23 21.05
N LEU A 22 -6.50 -2.83 20.24
CA LEU A 22 -6.71 -2.01 19.04
C LEU A 22 -7.61 -2.71 18.03
N PHE A 23 -7.53 -4.05 17.92
CA PHE A 23 -8.40 -4.84 17.07
C PHE A 23 -9.84 -4.91 17.60
N ILE A 24 -10.04 -5.01 18.92
CA ILE A 24 -11.37 -4.94 19.55
C ILE A 24 -11.98 -3.54 19.38
N ILE A 25 -11.18 -2.49 19.57
CA ILE A 25 -11.59 -1.09 19.36
C ILE A 25 -11.94 -0.88 17.88
N TRP A 26 -11.12 -1.35 16.95
CA TRP A 26 -11.38 -1.26 15.52
C TRP A 26 -12.66 -2.01 15.11
N LYS A 27 -12.87 -3.22 15.63
CA LYS A 27 -14.08 -4.01 15.40
C LYS A 27 -15.33 -3.30 15.94
N LYS A 28 -15.24 -2.66 17.10
CA LYS A 28 -16.37 -1.93 17.70
C LYS A 28 -16.65 -0.58 17.03
N ILE A 29 -15.61 0.12 16.56
CA ILE A 29 -15.74 1.32 15.71
C ILE A 29 -16.44 0.95 14.40
N ASN A 30 -16.09 -0.19 13.79
CA ASN A 30 -16.76 -0.69 12.59
C ASN A 30 -18.21 -1.12 12.83
N GLU A 31 -18.52 -1.73 13.99
CA GLU A 31 -19.90 -2.04 14.38
C GLU A 31 -20.73 -0.77 14.63
N LEU A 32 -20.11 0.32 15.10
CA LEU A 32 -20.78 1.60 15.36
C LEU A 32 -20.88 2.51 14.12
N SER A 33 -20.00 2.34 13.13
CA SER A 33 -20.07 3.05 11.84
C SER A 33 -21.08 2.45 10.85
N GLY A 34 -21.65 1.28 11.18
CA GLY A 34 -22.63 0.59 10.36
C GLY A 34 -24.07 0.78 10.85
N GLN A 35 -24.61 2.00 10.77
CA GLN A 35 -26.05 2.27 10.60
C GLN A 35 -26.28 3.76 10.33
N GLU A 36 -26.53 4.11 9.07
CA GLU A 36 -27.10 5.41 8.72
C GLU A 36 -28.63 5.33 8.81
N LYS A 37 -29.18 6.18 9.70
CA LYS A 37 -30.58 6.64 9.82
C LYS A 37 -31.59 5.72 10.55
N ASP A 38 -32.04 6.22 11.70
CA ASP A 38 -33.36 5.91 12.23
C ASP A 38 -34.43 6.85 11.61
N ALA A 39 -35.66 6.35 11.48
CA ALA A 39 -36.72 6.86 10.60
C ALA A 39 -37.36 8.23 11.00
N ARG A 40 -36.70 9.08 11.79
CA ARG A 40 -37.29 10.33 12.31
C ARG A 40 -36.39 11.58 12.32
N GLY A 41 -35.23 11.56 11.66
CA GLY A 41 -34.49 12.80 11.34
C GLY A 41 -34.13 13.71 12.53
N GLN A 42 -33.71 13.16 13.66
CA GLN A 42 -33.11 13.94 14.75
C GLN A 42 -31.57 13.88 14.71
N SER A 43 -30.94 15.03 14.99
CA SER A 43 -29.49 15.19 15.09
C SER A 43 -28.92 14.27 16.17
N ILE A 44 -28.08 13.33 15.73
CA ILE A 44 -27.32 12.46 16.62
C ILE A 44 -26.23 13.33 17.25
N ASN A 45 -26.32 13.51 18.57
CA ASN A 45 -25.35 14.30 19.32
C ASN A 45 -24.02 13.50 19.41
N LEU A 46 -23.17 13.72 18.40
CA LEU A 46 -21.85 13.11 18.26
C LEU A 46 -20.98 13.32 19.52
N GLU A 47 -21.23 14.42 20.24
CA GLU A 47 -20.50 14.81 21.45
C GLU A 47 -20.85 13.90 22.64
N ALA A 48 -22.12 13.50 22.78
CA ALA A 48 -22.56 12.55 23.81
C ALA A 48 -22.02 11.13 23.54
N GLN A 49 -21.97 10.72 22.27
CA GLN A 49 -21.37 9.44 21.88
C GLN A 49 -19.84 9.43 22.09
N LEU A 50 -19.17 10.55 21.81
CA LEU A 50 -17.73 10.68 22.08
C LEU A 50 -17.43 10.63 23.58
N GLN A 51 -18.26 11.27 24.42
CA GLN A 51 -18.11 11.21 25.88
C GLN A 51 -18.30 9.79 26.43
N GLU A 52 -19.28 9.04 25.92
CA GLU A 52 -19.49 7.65 26.35
C GLU A 52 -18.33 6.74 25.90
N CYS A 53 -17.83 6.90 24.67
CA CYS A 53 -16.62 6.20 24.22
C CYS A 53 -15.40 6.54 25.08
N GLN A 54 -15.22 7.80 25.49
CA GLN A 54 -14.11 8.20 26.36
C GLN A 54 -14.23 7.62 27.76
N LYS A 55 -15.45 7.51 28.31
CA LYS A 55 -15.70 6.91 29.63
C LYS A 55 -15.36 5.42 29.62
N ILE A 56 -15.86 4.69 28.63
CA ILE A 56 -15.58 3.25 28.46
C ILE A 56 -14.08 3.00 28.27
N LEU A 57 -13.42 3.86 27.47
CA LEU A 57 -11.97 3.77 27.27
C LEU A 57 -11.18 3.94 28.57
N ARG A 58 -11.59 4.87 29.45
CA ARG A 58 -10.94 5.05 30.76
C ARG A 58 -11.12 3.85 31.69
N GLU A 59 -12.30 3.24 31.71
CA GLU A 59 -12.59 2.06 32.53
C GLU A 59 -11.78 0.84 32.06
N GLU A 60 -11.67 0.62 30.74
CA GLU A 60 -10.89 -0.47 30.19
C GLU A 60 -9.37 -0.27 30.37
N ILE A 61 -8.87 0.97 30.26
CA ILE A 61 -7.47 1.30 30.58
C ILE A 61 -7.17 1.01 32.06
N ALA A 62 -8.10 1.32 32.97
CA ALA A 62 -7.91 1.04 34.40
C ALA A 62 -7.85 -0.47 34.68
N LYS A 63 -8.70 -1.28 34.04
CA LYS A 63 -8.65 -2.75 34.16
C LYS A 63 -7.35 -3.32 33.60
N ALA A 64 -6.90 -2.83 32.45
CA ALA A 64 -5.64 -3.25 31.83
C ALA A 64 -4.43 -2.89 32.72
N LYS A 65 -4.44 -1.71 33.34
CA LYS A 65 -3.39 -1.28 34.27
C LYS A 65 -3.32 -2.18 35.51
N ASN A 66 -4.46 -2.55 36.09
CA ASN A 66 -4.50 -3.47 37.23
C ASN A 66 -4.03 -4.89 36.85
N ALA A 67 -4.43 -5.39 35.67
CA ALA A 67 -3.98 -6.70 35.20
C ALA A 67 -2.46 -6.74 34.94
N LEU A 68 -1.89 -5.67 34.37
CA LEU A 68 -0.44 -5.52 34.20
C LEU A 68 0.30 -5.43 35.53
N GLN A 69 -0.28 -4.75 36.53
CA GLN A 69 0.32 -4.63 37.85
C GLN A 69 0.33 -5.97 38.60
N LEU A 70 -0.77 -6.73 38.55
CA LEU A 70 -0.82 -8.08 39.12
C LEU A 70 0.21 -9.02 38.48
N LYS A 71 0.35 -8.95 37.15
CA LYS A 71 1.31 -9.77 36.39
C LYS A 71 2.76 -9.34 36.61
N SER A 72 2.98 -8.05 36.88
CA SER A 72 4.28 -7.53 37.33
C SER A 72 4.66 -8.06 38.70
N GLU A 73 3.71 -8.15 39.64
CA GLU A 73 3.92 -8.69 40.98
C GLU A 73 4.23 -10.20 40.94
N GLU A 74 3.52 -10.97 40.11
CA GLU A 74 3.82 -12.39 39.86
C GLU A 74 5.22 -12.59 39.25
N LEU A 75 5.61 -11.75 38.29
CA LEU A 75 6.95 -11.82 37.67
C LEU A 75 8.07 -11.42 38.65
N THR A 76 7.83 -10.49 39.56
CA THR A 76 8.80 -10.18 40.64
C THR A 76 8.95 -11.34 41.61
N ALA A 77 7.87 -12.04 41.96
CA ALA A 77 7.93 -13.22 42.81
C ALA A 77 8.72 -14.36 42.14
N ILE A 78 8.47 -14.61 40.85
CA ILE A 78 9.23 -15.58 40.04
C ILE A 78 10.71 -15.17 39.94
N GLY A 79 10.99 -13.88 39.78
CA GLY A 79 12.37 -13.34 39.75
C GLY A 79 13.12 -13.54 41.07
N GLU A 80 12.47 -13.35 42.21
CA GLU A 80 13.05 -13.63 43.53
C GLU A 80 13.30 -15.13 43.76
N GLU A 81 12.43 -15.99 43.23
CA GLU A 81 12.61 -17.44 43.25
C GLU A 81 13.79 -17.90 42.37
N LEU A 82 13.95 -17.28 41.20
CA LEU A 82 15.09 -17.49 40.29
C LEU A 82 16.42 -17.01 40.88
N GLU A 83 16.44 -15.89 41.61
CA GLU A 83 17.64 -15.42 42.35
C GLU A 83 18.01 -16.40 43.48
N LYS A 84 17.02 -16.94 44.20
CA LYS A 84 17.24 -18.02 45.19
C LYS A 84 17.82 -19.26 44.53
N PHE A 85 17.28 -19.67 43.37
CA PHE A 85 17.81 -20.79 42.58
C PHE A 85 19.23 -20.54 42.07
N ARG A 86 19.53 -19.32 41.59
CA ARG A 86 20.86 -18.94 41.10
C ARG A 86 21.90 -18.96 42.22
N SER A 87 21.56 -18.45 43.40
CA SER A 87 22.44 -18.50 44.58
C SER A 87 22.74 -19.94 45.02
N ALA A 88 21.75 -20.84 44.92
CA ALA A 88 21.92 -22.26 45.18
C ALA A 88 22.76 -22.97 44.10
N ALA A 89 22.62 -22.57 42.83
CA ALA A 89 23.38 -23.13 41.71
C ALA A 89 24.87 -22.77 41.77
N VAL A 90 25.21 -21.51 42.08
CA VAL A 90 26.61 -21.07 42.26
C VAL A 90 27.28 -21.80 43.42
N GLY A 91 26.55 -22.06 44.51
CA GLY A 91 27.03 -22.87 45.63
C GLY A 91 27.29 -24.33 45.27
N ARG A 92 26.53 -24.91 44.32
CA ARG A 92 26.74 -26.28 43.82
C ARG A 92 27.92 -26.37 42.83
N GLU A 93 28.15 -25.34 42.03
CA GLU A 93 29.25 -25.29 41.05
C GLU A 93 30.63 -25.22 41.73
N LEU A 94 30.75 -24.46 42.81
CA LEU A 94 31.95 -24.43 43.66
C LEU A 94 32.25 -25.81 44.28
N ARG A 95 31.23 -26.51 44.80
CA ARG A 95 31.39 -27.87 45.36
C ARG A 95 31.75 -28.91 44.31
N MET A 96 31.18 -28.82 43.10
CA MET A 96 31.53 -29.69 41.97
C MET A 96 32.97 -29.49 41.50
N THR A 97 33.49 -28.26 41.61
CA THR A 97 34.87 -27.95 41.25
C THR A 97 35.87 -28.50 42.29
N GLU A 98 35.52 -28.48 43.58
CA GLU A 98 36.29 -29.14 44.64
C GLU A 98 36.25 -30.67 44.53
N LEU A 99 35.09 -31.26 44.22
CA LEU A 99 34.94 -32.70 44.00
C LEU A 99 35.78 -33.18 42.80
N LYS A 100 35.84 -32.42 41.70
CA LYS A 100 36.69 -32.73 40.55
C LYS A 100 38.18 -32.72 40.91
N LYS A 101 38.63 -31.81 41.78
CA LYS A 101 40.01 -31.81 42.30
C LYS A 101 40.30 -33.05 43.15
N LEU A 102 39.37 -33.45 44.02
CA LEU A 102 39.50 -34.64 44.89
C LEU A 102 39.54 -35.96 44.11
N ILE A 103 38.75 -36.08 43.04
CA ILE A 103 38.74 -37.29 42.19
C ILE A 103 40.04 -37.41 41.37
N LEU A 104 40.60 -36.29 40.91
CA LEU A 104 41.85 -36.26 40.14
C LEU A 104 43.08 -36.67 40.99
N VAL A 105 43.10 -36.30 42.28
CA VAL A 105 44.16 -36.70 43.22
C VAL A 105 44.13 -38.22 43.47
N ARG A 106 42.95 -38.83 43.45
CA ARG A 106 42.77 -40.26 43.70
C ARG A 106 43.17 -41.16 42.51
N GLN A 107 43.08 -40.65 41.28
CA GLN A 107 43.45 -41.40 40.07
C GLN A 107 44.96 -41.42 39.78
N ASN A 108 45.75 -40.52 40.39
CA ASN A 108 47.18 -40.35 40.08
C ASN A 108 48.15 -40.89 41.16
N GLY A 109 47.69 -41.56 42.22
CA GLY A 109 48.54 -42.07 43.31
C GLY A 109 48.88 -43.56 43.19
N LYS A 110 50.15 -43.88 42.86
CA LYS A 110 50.74 -45.23 42.96
C LYS A 110 50.88 -45.69 44.41
N GLU A 111 50.83 -47.00 44.60
CA GLU A 111 51.12 -47.73 45.84
C GLU A 111 52.44 -47.28 46.49
N ASP A 112 52.40 -46.91 47.77
CA ASP A 112 53.52 -47.18 48.68
C ASP A 112 53.07 -47.27 50.15
N LYS A 113 53.76 -48.13 50.89
CA LYS A 113 53.44 -48.64 52.23
C LYS A 113 53.50 -47.57 53.33
N ALA A 114 52.47 -47.46 54.18
CA ALA A 114 52.59 -47.00 55.59
C ALA A 114 51.34 -47.33 56.44
N GLU A 115 51.58 -47.49 57.74
CA GLU A 115 50.83 -48.01 58.90
C GLU A 115 49.32 -47.70 59.13
N PRO A 116 48.62 -48.53 59.94
CA PRO A 116 47.19 -48.36 60.21
C PRO A 116 46.93 -47.23 61.23
N GLY A 117 46.52 -46.07 60.74
CA GLY A 117 46.11 -44.95 61.58
C GLY A 117 45.15 -43.99 60.88
N SER A 118 43.86 -44.12 61.20
CA SER A 118 42.80 -43.11 61.09
C SER A 118 42.74 -42.24 59.81
N ILE A 119 41.98 -42.70 58.81
CA ILE A 119 41.36 -41.79 57.84
C ILE A 119 39.84 -41.85 58.08
N LEU A 120 39.35 -40.89 58.87
CA LEU A 120 37.93 -40.52 58.91
C LEU A 120 37.59 -39.84 57.58
N LEU A 121 37.03 -40.60 56.64
CA LEU A 121 36.35 -40.04 55.47
C LEU A 121 34.94 -39.59 55.89
N PRO A 122 34.49 -38.37 55.56
CA PRO A 122 33.10 -38.00 55.74
C PRO A 122 32.25 -38.70 54.69
N HIS A 123 31.36 -39.58 55.12
CA HIS A 123 30.23 -40.08 54.33
C HIS A 123 29.28 -38.91 53.99
N VAL A 124 29.59 -38.15 52.93
CA VAL A 124 28.57 -37.32 52.28
C VAL A 124 27.74 -38.27 51.40
N LYS A 125 26.44 -38.33 51.70
CA LYS A 125 25.47 -39.31 51.19
C LYS A 125 25.36 -39.20 49.66
N LEU A 126 25.69 -40.29 48.96
CA LEU A 126 25.47 -40.44 47.52
C LEU A 126 24.00 -40.19 47.10
N GLU A 127 23.07 -40.48 48.01
CA GLU A 127 21.62 -40.30 47.82
C GLU A 127 21.23 -38.84 47.51
N ASP A 128 21.89 -37.86 48.15
CA ASP A 128 21.57 -36.43 47.95
C ASP A 128 22.06 -35.92 46.59
N SER A 129 23.13 -36.51 46.05
CA SER A 129 23.66 -36.18 44.72
C SER A 129 22.87 -36.84 43.60
N GLU A 130 22.37 -38.06 43.82
CA GLU A 130 21.47 -38.75 42.88
C GLU A 130 20.13 -38.02 42.77
N ALA A 131 19.56 -37.60 43.91
CA ALA A 131 18.33 -36.81 43.94
C ALA A 131 18.48 -35.45 43.24
N ALA A 132 19.61 -34.75 43.44
CA ALA A 132 19.86 -33.48 42.76
C ALA A 132 20.03 -33.63 41.24
N MET A 133 20.61 -34.74 40.77
CA MET A 133 20.76 -35.02 39.34
C MET A 133 19.44 -35.43 38.68
N LEU A 134 18.60 -36.19 39.39
CA LEU A 134 17.25 -36.52 38.94
C LEU A 134 16.39 -35.28 38.76
N ASN A 135 16.37 -34.36 39.73
CA ASN A 135 15.60 -33.12 39.62
C ASN A 135 16.07 -32.24 38.45
N LEU A 136 17.39 -32.12 38.21
CA LEU A 136 17.89 -31.36 37.06
C LEU A 136 17.52 -32.00 35.71
N LEU A 137 17.53 -33.33 35.63
CA LEU A 137 17.09 -34.04 34.43
C LEU A 137 15.59 -33.85 34.19
N GLU A 138 14.80 -33.77 35.26
CA GLU A 138 13.37 -33.49 35.21
C GLU A 138 13.11 -32.03 34.76
N ASP A 139 13.79 -31.04 35.34
CA ASP A 139 13.69 -29.62 34.96
C ASP A 139 14.07 -29.39 33.48
N VAL A 140 15.17 -30.02 33.01
CA VAL A 140 15.61 -29.91 31.61
C VAL A 140 14.59 -30.56 30.67
N LYS A 141 14.02 -31.70 31.07
CA LYS A 141 13.03 -32.40 30.28
C LYS A 141 11.74 -31.58 30.19
N GLU A 142 11.29 -31.00 31.30
CA GLU A 142 10.11 -30.13 31.34
C GLU A 142 10.32 -28.87 30.48
N ALA A 143 11.49 -28.21 30.59
CA ALA A 143 11.83 -27.07 29.75
C ALA A 143 11.89 -27.43 28.26
N GLN A 144 12.42 -28.61 27.92
CA GLN A 144 12.48 -29.10 26.55
C GLN A 144 11.08 -29.41 26.00
N GLU A 145 10.22 -30.05 26.79
CA GLU A 145 8.83 -30.35 26.43
C GLU A 145 8.04 -29.04 26.19
N ASN A 146 8.17 -28.06 27.09
CA ASN A 146 7.52 -26.75 26.96
C ASN A 146 7.99 -26.01 25.68
N ALA A 147 9.30 -26.03 25.40
CA ALA A 147 9.85 -25.41 24.19
C ALA A 147 9.36 -26.12 22.91
N GLU A 148 9.23 -27.45 22.96
CA GLU A 148 8.71 -28.23 21.84
C GLU A 148 7.22 -27.98 21.60
N GLU A 149 6.44 -27.79 22.67
CA GLU A 149 5.02 -27.46 22.60
C GLU A 149 4.79 -26.06 22.00
N GLU A 150 5.53 -25.04 22.45
CA GLU A 150 5.44 -23.68 21.87
C GLU A 150 5.89 -23.64 20.40
N LYS A 151 6.91 -24.43 20.04
CA LYS A 151 7.30 -24.60 18.64
C LYS A 151 6.18 -25.24 17.81
N LYS A 152 5.55 -26.31 18.31
CA LYS A 152 4.41 -26.98 17.64
C LYS A 152 3.24 -26.01 17.46
N ARG A 153 2.94 -25.21 18.47
CA ARG A 153 1.88 -24.20 18.44
C ARG A 153 2.14 -23.13 17.37
N THR A 154 3.37 -22.61 17.30
CA THR A 154 3.76 -21.62 16.29
C THR A 154 3.66 -22.16 14.87
N LEU A 155 4.13 -23.40 14.63
CA LEU A 155 4.01 -24.05 13.32
C LEU A 155 2.55 -24.31 12.93
N ALA A 156 1.69 -24.63 13.89
CA ALA A 156 0.25 -24.81 13.65
C ALA A 156 -0.42 -23.50 13.22
N VAL A 157 -0.06 -22.37 13.84
CA VAL A 157 -0.55 -21.04 13.44
C VAL A 157 -0.13 -20.73 12.00
N ILE A 158 1.16 -20.91 11.67
CA ILE A 158 1.69 -20.66 10.32
C ILE A 158 1.02 -21.57 9.27
N GLY A 159 0.72 -22.82 9.63
CA GLY A 159 0.02 -23.78 8.78
C GLY A 159 -1.46 -23.44 8.55
N GLY A 160 -2.09 -22.70 9.46
CA GLY A 160 -3.49 -22.27 9.35
C GLY A 160 -3.72 -20.96 8.58
N LEU A 161 -2.65 -20.26 8.20
CA LEU A 161 -2.76 -19.02 7.44
C LEU A 161 -3.24 -19.26 6.01
N THR A 162 -4.06 -18.33 5.51
CA THR A 162 -4.59 -18.34 4.14
C THR A 162 -3.58 -17.91 3.09
N ASP A 163 -2.48 -17.30 3.53
CA ASP A 163 -1.38 -16.85 2.70
C ASP A 163 -0.29 -17.93 2.62
N GLY A 164 0.35 -18.02 1.46
CA GLY A 164 1.52 -18.86 1.27
C GLY A 164 2.75 -18.23 1.93
N ILE A 165 3.39 -18.95 2.84
CA ILE A 165 4.61 -18.50 3.51
C ILE A 165 5.75 -19.42 3.15
N LEU A 166 6.82 -18.83 2.64
CA LEU A 166 8.09 -19.48 2.37
C LEU A 166 9.20 -18.72 3.09
N VAL A 167 9.95 -19.41 3.94
CA VAL A 167 11.03 -18.82 4.74
C VAL A 167 12.35 -19.39 4.27
N PHE A 168 13.32 -18.50 4.07
CA PHE A 168 14.71 -18.83 3.79
C PHE A 168 15.56 -18.50 5.01
N ASP A 169 16.55 -19.34 5.31
CA ASP A 169 17.57 -19.07 6.32
C ASP A 169 18.58 -18.00 5.85
N ASP A 170 19.58 -17.73 6.69
CA ASP A 170 20.67 -16.79 6.45
C ASP A 170 21.59 -17.21 5.29
N VAL A 171 21.62 -18.50 4.96
CA VAL A 171 22.34 -19.08 3.81
C VAL A 171 21.48 -19.09 2.54
N GLY A 172 20.20 -18.71 2.63
CA GLY A 172 19.28 -18.65 1.51
C GLY A 172 18.66 -20.00 1.12
N LYS A 173 18.61 -20.97 2.04
CA LYS A 173 17.91 -22.25 1.88
C LYS A 173 16.52 -22.19 2.48
N VAL A 174 15.57 -22.91 1.87
CA VAL A 174 14.21 -23.00 2.42
C VAL A 174 14.24 -23.70 3.78
N SER A 175 13.85 -22.96 4.82
CA SER A 175 13.70 -23.45 6.20
C SER A 175 12.26 -23.82 6.53
N LEU A 176 11.28 -23.15 5.92
CA LEU A 176 9.86 -23.42 6.14
C LEU A 176 9.05 -23.13 4.87
N ALA A 177 8.12 -24.01 4.55
CA ALA A 177 7.04 -23.76 3.60
C ALA A 177 5.73 -24.20 4.26
N ASN A 178 4.75 -23.32 4.35
CA ASN A 178 3.44 -23.69 4.87
C ASN A 178 2.59 -24.41 3.79
N ARG A 179 1.52 -25.07 4.20
CA ARG A 179 0.63 -25.82 3.29
C ARG A 179 0.11 -24.95 2.13
N LYS A 180 -0.20 -23.68 2.39
CA LYS A 180 -0.70 -22.79 1.34
C LYS A 180 0.37 -22.47 0.28
N ALA A 181 1.62 -22.28 0.69
CA ALA A 181 2.75 -22.13 -0.23
C ALA A 181 2.92 -23.38 -1.11
N GLU A 182 2.77 -24.58 -0.52
CA GLU A 182 2.78 -25.82 -1.29
C GLU A 182 1.65 -25.87 -2.31
N GLU A 183 0.43 -25.45 -1.94
CA GLU A 183 -0.72 -25.40 -2.85
C GLU A 183 -0.50 -24.42 -4.01
N PHE A 184 -0.02 -23.21 -3.75
CA PHE A 184 0.24 -22.18 -4.78
C PHE A 184 1.36 -22.57 -5.74
N LEU A 185 2.46 -23.11 -5.22
CA LEU A 185 3.60 -23.54 -6.03
C LEU A 185 3.35 -24.93 -6.67
N GLY A 186 2.44 -25.70 -6.07
CA GLY A 186 2.17 -27.11 -6.30
C GLY A 186 3.41 -28.00 -6.19
N LEU A 187 4.27 -27.67 -5.24
CA LEU A 187 5.47 -28.41 -4.84
C LEU A 187 5.31 -28.79 -3.37
N LYS A 188 5.69 -30.01 -2.99
CA LYS A 188 5.67 -30.41 -1.58
C LYS A 188 6.83 -29.78 -0.82
N SER A 189 6.68 -29.58 0.48
CA SER A 189 7.75 -29.09 1.36
C SER A 189 8.99 -29.99 1.29
N SER A 190 8.84 -31.29 1.08
CA SER A 190 9.96 -32.22 0.83
C SER A 190 10.80 -31.87 -0.39
N ASP A 191 10.16 -31.30 -1.43
CA ASP A 191 10.82 -30.92 -2.68
C ASP A 191 11.44 -29.52 -2.61
N LEU A 192 11.03 -28.72 -1.62
CA LEU A 192 11.49 -27.35 -1.39
C LEU A 192 12.58 -27.29 -0.32
N ALA A 193 12.49 -28.15 0.71
CA ALA A 193 13.36 -28.14 1.87
C ALA A 193 14.84 -28.25 1.49
N GLY A 194 15.66 -27.33 2.03
CA GLY A 194 17.11 -27.33 1.84
C GLY A 194 17.60 -26.85 0.46
N LYS A 195 16.72 -26.61 -0.50
CA LYS A 195 17.09 -25.99 -1.79
C LYS A 195 17.36 -24.50 -1.60
N THR A 196 18.34 -24.02 -2.36
CA THR A 196 18.68 -22.60 -2.35
C THR A 196 17.67 -21.79 -3.18
N ALA A 197 17.46 -20.53 -2.80
CA ALA A 197 16.57 -19.64 -3.54
C ALA A 197 17.00 -19.45 -5.01
N GLY A 198 18.31 -19.57 -5.31
CA GLY A 198 18.85 -19.53 -6.68
C GLY A 198 18.69 -20.83 -7.49
N GLU A 199 18.51 -21.99 -6.83
CA GLU A 199 18.09 -23.23 -7.51
C GLU A 199 16.60 -23.19 -7.85
N LEU A 200 15.79 -22.72 -6.89
CA LEU A 200 14.35 -22.56 -7.06
C LEU A 200 14.02 -21.52 -8.12
N SER A 201 14.81 -20.44 -8.25
CA SER A 201 14.62 -19.43 -9.28
C SER A 201 14.81 -19.93 -10.72
N LYS A 202 15.33 -21.14 -10.93
CA LYS A 202 15.47 -21.73 -12.27
C LYS A 202 14.23 -22.49 -12.71
N THR A 203 13.27 -22.70 -11.81
CA THR A 203 12.09 -23.54 -12.05
C THR A 203 10.84 -22.66 -12.04
N PRO A 204 10.08 -22.54 -13.14
CA PRO A 204 8.77 -21.89 -13.11
C PRO A 204 7.84 -22.61 -12.10
N PRO A 205 7.08 -21.89 -11.27
CA PRO A 205 6.84 -20.45 -11.29
C PRO A 205 7.75 -19.63 -10.36
N LEU A 206 8.80 -20.22 -9.77
CA LEU A 206 9.65 -19.60 -8.74
C LEU A 206 10.74 -18.67 -9.31
N SER A 207 10.73 -18.37 -10.61
CA SER A 207 11.72 -17.51 -11.26
C SER A 207 11.81 -16.11 -10.69
N PHE A 208 10.74 -15.61 -10.08
CA PHE A 208 10.73 -14.32 -9.38
C PHE A 208 11.74 -14.25 -8.21
N LEU A 209 12.14 -15.38 -7.63
CA LEU A 209 13.10 -15.40 -6.52
C LEU A 209 14.46 -14.81 -6.92
N SER A 210 14.90 -14.94 -8.17
CA SER A 210 16.19 -14.38 -8.60
C SER A 210 16.20 -12.85 -8.57
N GLU A 211 15.13 -12.22 -9.07
CA GLU A 211 14.97 -10.76 -9.06
C GLU A 211 14.95 -10.21 -7.63
N ILE A 212 14.26 -10.91 -6.72
CA ILE A 212 14.10 -10.50 -5.33
C ILE A 212 15.41 -10.65 -4.54
N LEU A 213 16.17 -11.72 -4.78
CA LEU A 213 17.48 -11.92 -4.13
C LEU A 213 18.51 -10.89 -4.60
N LEU A 214 18.43 -10.45 -5.86
CA LEU A 214 19.32 -9.44 -6.44
C LEU A 214 19.08 -8.03 -5.90
N GLN A 215 17.84 -7.71 -5.49
CA GLN A 215 17.50 -6.37 -4.99
C GLN A 215 17.96 -6.09 -3.56
N GLY A 216 18.48 -7.10 -2.84
CA GLY A 216 19.49 -6.94 -1.79
C GLY A 216 19.07 -6.29 -0.46
N GLN A 217 18.21 -5.29 -0.43
CA GLN A 217 17.85 -4.52 0.77
C GLN A 217 16.66 -3.61 0.43
N GLU A 218 15.75 -3.44 1.39
CA GLU A 218 14.46 -2.74 1.28
C GLU A 218 13.30 -3.57 0.71
N ARG A 219 12.10 -3.33 1.25
CA ARG A 219 10.86 -4.03 0.89
C ARG A 219 10.72 -4.00 -0.64
N SER A 220 10.81 -5.15 -1.29
CA SER A 220 10.51 -5.24 -2.72
C SER A 220 9.08 -4.75 -2.95
N PRO A 221 8.81 -3.98 -4.03
CA PRO A 221 7.44 -3.65 -4.41
C PRO A 221 6.62 -4.92 -4.57
N ARG A 222 5.35 -4.85 -4.16
CA ARG A 222 4.40 -5.95 -4.33
C ARG A 222 4.28 -6.27 -5.81
N LYS A 223 4.42 -7.54 -6.18
CA LYS A 223 4.39 -7.99 -7.57
C LYS A 223 3.32 -9.06 -7.74
N ASP A 224 2.43 -8.87 -8.69
CA ASP A 224 1.48 -9.89 -9.08
C ASP A 224 2.20 -10.96 -9.92
N LEU A 225 2.00 -12.23 -9.56
CA LEU A 225 2.47 -13.38 -10.29
C LEU A 225 1.29 -14.24 -10.71
N VAL A 226 1.22 -14.51 -12.01
CA VAL A 226 0.30 -15.53 -12.52
C VAL A 226 0.97 -16.88 -12.32
N LEU A 227 0.40 -17.68 -11.41
CA LEU A 227 0.82 -19.05 -11.15
C LEU A 227 -0.01 -20.01 -12.01
N ARG A 228 -0.17 -21.26 -11.57
CA ARG A 228 -0.86 -22.31 -12.32
C ARG A 228 -2.26 -21.87 -12.76
N GLY A 229 -2.50 -21.85 -14.08
CA GLY A 229 -3.77 -21.44 -14.66
C GLY A 229 -4.02 -19.94 -14.51
N ASP A 230 -5.13 -19.58 -13.87
CA ASP A 230 -5.56 -18.19 -13.66
C ASP A 230 -5.33 -17.70 -12.22
N LEU A 231 -4.60 -18.47 -11.38
CA LEU A 231 -4.28 -18.08 -10.02
C LEU A 231 -3.30 -16.90 -10.03
N ILE A 232 -3.72 -15.76 -9.49
CA ILE A 232 -2.89 -14.55 -9.37
C ILE A 232 -2.52 -14.36 -7.90
N VAL A 233 -1.21 -14.36 -7.63
CA VAL A 233 -0.67 -14.22 -6.29
C VAL A 233 0.18 -12.97 -6.21
N GLU A 234 -0.13 -12.10 -5.26
CA GLU A 234 0.71 -10.95 -4.91
C GLU A 234 1.84 -11.44 -3.99
N VAL A 235 3.09 -11.21 -4.40
CA VAL A 235 4.28 -11.63 -3.66
C VAL A 235 4.96 -10.44 -2.99
N SER A 236 5.26 -10.61 -1.70
CA SER A 236 5.98 -9.65 -0.87
C SER A 236 7.15 -10.32 -0.16
N CYS A 237 8.28 -9.63 -0.08
CA CYS A 237 9.49 -10.16 0.55
C CYS A 237 9.95 -9.28 1.71
N LEU A 238 10.14 -9.92 2.85
CA LEU A 238 10.42 -9.28 4.12
C LEU A 238 11.67 -9.91 4.74
N PRO A 239 12.77 -9.15 4.95
CA PRO A 239 13.93 -9.67 5.66
C PRO A 239 13.57 -9.91 7.13
N LEU A 240 14.08 -11.01 7.69
CA LEU A 240 13.95 -11.33 9.11
C LEU A 240 15.22 -10.91 9.87
N PHE A 241 15.03 -10.18 10.97
CA PHE A 241 16.11 -9.77 11.87
C PHE A 241 15.81 -10.19 13.31
N LEU A 242 16.84 -10.66 14.02
CA LEU A 242 16.82 -10.88 15.46
C LEU A 242 18.10 -10.28 16.03
N ASP A 243 17.97 -9.42 17.05
CA ASP A 243 19.10 -8.72 17.71
C ASP A 243 20.08 -8.04 16.73
N GLY A 244 19.55 -7.48 15.64
CA GLY A 244 20.34 -6.79 14.60
C GLY A 244 21.04 -7.72 13.61
N GLN A 245 20.97 -9.04 13.78
CA GLN A 245 21.46 -10.02 12.83
C GLN A 245 20.35 -10.48 11.90
N ARG A 246 20.65 -10.62 10.60
CA ARG A 246 19.72 -11.13 9.60
C ARG A 246 19.58 -12.65 9.79
N LEU A 247 18.40 -13.09 10.18
CA LEU A 247 18.08 -14.52 10.31
C LEU A 247 17.69 -15.15 8.97
N GLY A 248 17.22 -14.35 8.00
CA GLY A 248 16.76 -14.89 6.75
C GLY A 248 15.84 -13.96 5.96
N LEU A 249 14.97 -14.57 5.15
CA LEU A 249 14.00 -13.90 4.29
C LEU A 249 12.65 -14.62 4.34
N ILE A 250 11.56 -13.89 4.59
CA ILE A 250 10.21 -14.40 4.40
C ILE A 250 9.68 -13.92 3.05
N VAL A 251 9.10 -14.84 2.29
CA VAL A 251 8.28 -14.58 1.12
C VAL A 251 6.84 -14.88 1.49
N VAL A 252 5.99 -13.87 1.39
CA VAL A 252 4.54 -13.96 1.58
C VAL A 252 3.87 -13.92 0.22
N MET A 253 2.96 -14.85 0.00
CA MET A 253 2.19 -15.06 -1.22
C MET A 253 0.71 -14.90 -0.86
N HIS A 254 0.08 -13.83 -1.33
CA HIS A 254 -1.33 -13.55 -1.08
C HIS A 254 -2.16 -13.82 -2.33
N ASP A 255 -3.21 -14.62 -2.24
CA ASP A 255 -4.11 -14.88 -3.38
C ASP A 255 -4.99 -13.66 -3.63
N VAL A 256 -4.78 -13.00 -4.76
CA VAL A 256 -5.52 -11.81 -5.21
C VAL A 256 -6.34 -12.12 -6.46
N THR A 257 -6.57 -13.39 -6.78
CA THR A 257 -7.21 -13.82 -8.02
C THR A 257 -8.59 -13.21 -8.18
N ARG A 258 -9.38 -13.22 -7.09
CA ARG A 258 -10.75 -12.70 -7.12
C ARG A 258 -10.77 -11.20 -7.31
N GLU A 259 -9.89 -10.49 -6.61
CA GLU A 259 -9.72 -9.05 -6.65
C GLU A 259 -9.34 -8.61 -8.07
N ARG A 260 -8.30 -9.25 -8.64
CA ARG A 260 -7.83 -8.98 -10.00
C ARG A 260 -8.85 -9.37 -11.07
N LEU A 261 -9.58 -10.47 -10.88
CA LEU A 261 -10.66 -10.87 -11.78
C LEU A 261 -11.80 -9.84 -11.76
N VAL A 262 -12.20 -9.37 -10.58
CA VAL A 262 -13.24 -8.33 -10.44
C VAL A 262 -12.78 -7.02 -11.07
N GLU A 263 -11.53 -6.60 -10.84
CA GLU A 263 -10.94 -5.42 -11.50
C GLU A 263 -10.98 -5.57 -13.02
N LYS A 264 -10.52 -6.70 -13.56
CA LYS A 264 -10.52 -6.98 -15.00
C LYS A 264 -11.93 -6.97 -15.59
N ILE A 265 -12.88 -7.67 -14.97
CA ILE A 265 -14.28 -7.70 -15.43
C ILE A 265 -14.88 -6.30 -15.39
N LYS A 266 -14.59 -5.51 -14.36
CA LYS A 266 -15.06 -4.12 -14.26
C LYS A 266 -14.52 -3.28 -15.40
N THR A 267 -13.23 -3.38 -15.73
CA THR A 267 -12.64 -2.63 -16.85
C THR A 267 -13.21 -3.10 -18.19
N GLU A 268 -13.30 -4.40 -18.43
CA GLU A 268 -13.87 -4.97 -19.66
C GLU A 268 -15.34 -4.57 -19.84
N PHE A 269 -16.14 -4.62 -18.77
CA PHE A 269 -17.53 -4.20 -18.79
C PHE A 269 -17.69 -2.72 -19.18
N VAL A 270 -16.90 -1.83 -18.57
CA VAL A 270 -16.96 -0.40 -18.88
C VAL A 270 -16.52 -0.15 -20.33
N SER A 271 -15.46 -0.82 -20.80
CA SER A 271 -14.97 -0.70 -22.17
C SER A 271 -16.02 -1.16 -23.20
N LEU A 272 -16.63 -2.32 -22.97
CA LEU A 272 -17.68 -2.87 -23.84
C LEU A 272 -18.91 -1.96 -23.84
N SER A 273 -19.37 -1.51 -22.68
CA SER A 273 -20.55 -0.64 -22.54
C SER A 273 -20.35 0.68 -23.28
N ALA A 274 -19.17 1.29 -23.13
CA ALA A 274 -18.83 2.53 -23.80
C ALA A 274 -18.79 2.38 -25.33
N HIS A 275 -18.23 1.27 -25.84
CA HIS A 275 -18.26 0.98 -27.27
C HIS A 275 -19.69 0.79 -27.79
N GLN A 276 -20.53 0.04 -27.07
CA GLN A 276 -21.92 -0.20 -27.45
C GLN A 276 -22.79 1.06 -27.38
N LEU A 277 -22.45 2.03 -26.53
CA LEU A 277 -23.12 3.33 -26.48
C LEU A 277 -22.64 4.31 -27.56
N ARG A 278 -21.35 4.26 -27.93
CA ARG A 278 -20.77 5.17 -28.93
C ARG A 278 -21.43 5.00 -30.31
N THR A 279 -21.68 3.77 -30.74
CA THR A 279 -22.27 3.48 -32.05
C THR A 279 -23.66 4.09 -32.26
N PRO A 280 -24.68 3.84 -31.40
CA PRO A 280 -26.01 4.43 -31.56
C PRO A 280 -25.99 5.96 -31.43
N LEU A 281 -25.16 6.53 -30.54
CA LEU A 281 -25.03 7.99 -30.43
C LEU A 281 -24.39 8.61 -31.68
N SER A 282 -23.46 7.90 -32.32
CA SER A 282 -22.87 8.34 -33.59
C SER A 282 -23.92 8.34 -34.70
N ALA A 283 -24.81 7.32 -34.74
CA ALA A 283 -25.93 7.30 -35.68
C ALA A 283 -26.90 8.47 -35.43
N ILE A 284 -27.27 8.73 -34.17
CA ILE A 284 -28.11 9.88 -33.78
C ILE A 284 -27.46 11.20 -34.19
N LYS A 285 -26.14 11.35 -33.98
CA LYS A 285 -25.36 12.52 -34.41
C LYS A 285 -25.56 12.78 -35.91
N TRP A 286 -25.37 11.74 -36.73
CA TRP A 286 -25.50 11.84 -38.17
C TRP A 286 -26.91 12.20 -38.60
N THR A 287 -27.93 11.58 -38.00
CA THR A 287 -29.33 11.91 -38.29
C THR A 287 -29.65 13.36 -37.92
N LEU A 288 -29.25 13.82 -36.74
CA LEU A 288 -29.47 15.21 -36.31
C LEU A 288 -28.74 16.20 -37.23
N LYS A 289 -27.50 15.89 -37.61
CA LYS A 289 -26.71 16.71 -38.52
C LYS A 289 -27.37 16.84 -39.90
N MET A 290 -27.79 15.72 -40.49
CA MET A 290 -28.51 15.66 -41.76
C MET A 290 -29.79 16.52 -41.74
N VAL A 291 -30.55 16.47 -40.65
CA VAL A 291 -31.77 17.29 -40.50
C VAL A 291 -31.40 18.78 -40.40
N LEU A 292 -30.37 19.13 -39.62
CA LEU A 292 -29.90 20.51 -39.44
C LEU A 292 -29.29 21.12 -40.71
N GLU A 293 -28.66 20.31 -41.57
CA GLU A 293 -28.11 20.71 -42.86
C GLU A 293 -29.20 20.91 -43.94
N GLY A 294 -30.45 20.52 -43.64
CA GLY A 294 -31.61 20.75 -44.50
C GLY A 294 -31.89 19.63 -45.51
N ASP A 295 -31.19 18.51 -45.43
CA ASP A 295 -31.32 17.37 -46.36
C ASP A 295 -32.72 16.74 -46.35
N LEU A 296 -33.46 16.89 -45.25
CA LEU A 296 -34.82 16.39 -45.09
C LEU A 296 -35.90 17.48 -45.22
N GLY A 297 -35.52 18.67 -45.68
CA GLY A 297 -36.41 19.82 -45.87
C GLY A 297 -36.06 21.02 -44.97
N GLN A 298 -36.75 22.14 -45.21
CA GLN A 298 -36.52 23.36 -44.43
C GLN A 298 -37.12 23.25 -43.03
N LEU A 299 -36.32 23.62 -42.03
CA LEU A 299 -36.74 23.68 -40.64
C LEU A 299 -37.30 25.07 -40.29
N THR A 300 -38.31 25.12 -39.43
CA THR A 300 -38.64 26.37 -38.75
C THR A 300 -37.53 26.74 -37.77
N LYS A 301 -37.44 28.03 -37.41
CA LYS A 301 -36.42 28.51 -36.46
C LYS A 301 -36.48 27.77 -35.12
N GLU A 302 -37.68 27.54 -34.59
CA GLU A 302 -37.89 26.80 -33.33
C GLU A 302 -37.45 25.34 -33.43
N GLN A 303 -37.72 24.67 -34.56
CA GLN A 303 -37.27 23.30 -34.81
C GLN A 303 -35.74 23.22 -34.88
N ALA A 304 -35.11 24.15 -35.60
CA ALA A 304 -33.65 24.23 -35.71
C ALA A 304 -33.00 24.44 -34.34
N GLU A 305 -33.54 25.32 -33.50
CA GLU A 305 -33.03 25.56 -32.14
C GLU A 305 -33.12 24.31 -31.25
N LEU A 306 -34.24 23.57 -31.31
CA LEU A 306 -34.42 22.32 -30.55
C LEU A 306 -33.48 21.20 -31.03
N LEU A 307 -33.33 21.04 -32.35
CA LEU A 307 -32.44 20.06 -32.94
C LEU A 307 -30.97 20.40 -32.64
N GLN A 308 -30.61 21.68 -32.67
CA GLN A 308 -29.27 22.14 -32.33
C GLN A 308 -28.91 21.81 -30.88
N LYS A 309 -29.83 22.06 -29.93
CA LYS A 309 -29.66 21.66 -28.53
C LYS A 309 -29.51 20.15 -28.38
N SER A 310 -30.30 19.37 -29.12
CA SER A 310 -30.24 17.90 -29.10
C SER A 310 -28.91 17.39 -29.68
N TYR A 311 -28.42 17.99 -30.76
CA TYR A 311 -27.14 17.69 -31.38
C TYR A 311 -25.98 17.97 -30.43
N GLN A 312 -25.99 19.13 -29.79
CA GLN A 312 -24.98 19.51 -28.78
C GLN A 312 -24.98 18.54 -27.58
N SER A 313 -26.16 18.15 -27.10
CA SER A 313 -26.28 17.16 -26.02
C SER A 313 -25.73 15.79 -26.43
N ASN A 314 -26.01 15.33 -27.66
CA ASN A 314 -25.49 14.07 -28.19
C ASN A 314 -23.96 14.10 -28.37
N GLU A 315 -23.40 15.20 -28.88
CA GLU A 315 -21.95 15.40 -28.96
C GLU A 315 -21.29 15.33 -27.58
N ARG A 316 -21.94 15.93 -26.59
CA ARG A 316 -21.49 15.87 -25.20
C ARG A 316 -21.48 14.44 -24.67
N MET A 317 -22.54 13.65 -24.92
CA MET A 317 -22.56 12.23 -24.53
C MET A 317 -21.43 11.43 -25.17
N ILE A 318 -21.17 11.64 -26.46
CA ILE A 318 -20.06 10.97 -27.17
C ILE A 318 -18.73 11.34 -26.51
N ARG A 319 -18.52 12.63 -26.17
CA ARG A 319 -17.33 13.10 -25.46
C ARG A 319 -17.16 12.40 -24.11
N LEU A 320 -18.21 12.33 -23.30
CA LEU A 320 -18.20 11.66 -21.98
C LEU A 320 -17.84 10.18 -22.08
N ILE A 321 -18.37 9.48 -23.08
CA ILE A 321 -18.05 8.07 -23.33
C ILE A 321 -16.59 7.91 -23.71
N ASN A 322 -16.05 8.81 -24.52
CA ASN A 322 -14.64 8.80 -24.89
C ASN A 322 -13.73 9.07 -23.67
N GLU A 323 -14.09 10.04 -22.83
CA GLU A 323 -13.37 10.33 -21.58
C GLU A 323 -13.39 9.12 -20.63
N LEU A 324 -14.54 8.46 -20.48
CA LEU A 324 -14.66 7.24 -19.68
C LEU A 324 -13.76 6.11 -20.20
N LEU A 325 -13.70 5.93 -21.52
CA LEU A 325 -12.82 4.95 -22.16
C LEU A 325 -11.34 5.26 -21.94
N GLU A 326 -10.95 6.53 -22.04
CA GLU A 326 -9.58 6.95 -21.74
C GLU A 326 -9.21 6.64 -20.29
N VAL A 327 -10.11 6.89 -19.34
CA VAL A 327 -9.89 6.54 -17.93
C VAL A 327 -9.72 5.02 -17.75
N THR A 328 -10.56 4.19 -18.37
CA THR A 328 -10.40 2.73 -18.26
C THR A 328 -9.06 2.23 -18.82
N ARG A 329 -8.59 2.82 -19.92
CA ARG A 329 -7.30 2.47 -20.53
C ARG A 329 -6.11 2.89 -19.67
N MET A 330 -6.24 3.96 -18.87
CA MET A 330 -5.23 4.36 -17.91
C MET A 330 -5.10 3.34 -16.76
N GLU A 331 -6.23 2.84 -16.26
CA GLU A 331 -6.26 1.89 -15.14
C GLU A 331 -5.64 0.53 -15.50
N ASP A 332 -5.67 0.14 -16.78
CA ASP A 332 -5.05 -1.10 -17.27
C ASP A 332 -3.52 -1.04 -17.45
N GLY A 333 -2.86 0.07 -17.10
CA GLY A 333 -1.40 0.22 -17.16
C GLY A 333 -0.77 0.26 -18.56
N LYS A 334 -1.59 0.17 -19.64
CA LYS A 334 -1.14 0.19 -21.06
C LYS A 334 -1.23 1.58 -21.69
N TYR A 335 -0.89 2.62 -20.93
CA TYR A 335 -1.26 3.98 -21.30
C TYR A 335 -0.26 4.72 -22.22
N LEU A 336 1.04 4.52 -22.02
CA LEU A 336 2.07 5.13 -22.87
C LEU A 336 2.21 4.35 -24.16
N SER A 337 1.64 4.88 -25.25
CA SER A 337 1.62 4.14 -26.51
C SER A 337 2.88 4.35 -27.34
N ASN A 338 3.54 5.51 -27.28
CA ASN A 338 4.79 5.78 -28.04
C ASN A 338 5.44 7.14 -27.69
N PRO A 339 6.13 7.32 -26.55
CA PRO A 339 6.84 8.58 -26.29
C PRO A 339 8.00 8.77 -27.27
N ILE A 340 8.00 9.89 -27.99
CA ILE A 340 9.04 10.25 -28.97
C ILE A 340 9.67 11.60 -28.63
N PRO A 341 10.97 11.81 -28.90
CA PRO A 341 11.62 13.11 -28.70
C PRO A 341 10.91 14.20 -29.51
N THR A 342 10.22 15.11 -28.82
CA THR A 342 9.41 16.16 -29.46
C THR A 342 9.62 17.50 -28.77
N ARG A 343 9.72 18.56 -29.57
CA ARG A 343 9.66 19.94 -29.07
C ARG A 343 8.22 20.25 -28.65
N PHE A 344 8.02 20.79 -27.45
CA PHE A 344 6.67 20.98 -26.92
C PHE A 344 6.00 22.27 -27.43
N GLU A 345 6.79 23.27 -27.83
CA GLU A 345 6.28 24.57 -28.27
C GLU A 345 5.31 24.48 -29.47
N PRO A 346 5.59 23.70 -30.54
CA PRO A 346 4.65 23.55 -31.65
C PRO A 346 3.34 22.85 -31.25
N VAL A 347 3.41 21.92 -30.29
CA VAL A 347 2.22 21.23 -29.76
C VAL A 347 1.34 22.25 -29.04
N THR A 348 1.92 23.00 -28.09
CA THR A 348 1.23 24.06 -27.35
C THR A 348 0.67 25.14 -28.27
N GLU A 349 1.46 25.64 -29.22
CA GLU A 349 1.04 26.68 -30.16
C GLU A 349 -0.15 26.21 -31.01
N SER A 350 -0.11 24.99 -31.52
CA SER A 350 -1.23 24.42 -32.30
C SER A 350 -2.51 24.27 -31.47
N THR A 351 -2.39 23.87 -30.19
CA THR A 351 -3.55 23.72 -29.31
C THR A 351 -4.10 25.08 -28.87
N VAL A 352 -3.26 26.07 -28.57
CA VAL A 352 -3.73 27.43 -28.26
C VAL A 352 -4.46 28.05 -29.44
N ASN A 353 -3.93 27.91 -30.65
CA ASN A 353 -4.56 28.44 -31.86
C ASN A 353 -5.94 27.82 -32.11
N PHE A 354 -6.12 26.53 -31.81
CA PHE A 354 -7.42 25.87 -31.91
C PHE A 354 -8.47 26.48 -30.98
N PHE A 355 -8.10 26.90 -29.77
CA PHE A 355 -9.02 27.49 -28.79
C PHE A 355 -9.21 29.01 -28.92
N GLN A 356 -8.51 29.68 -29.84
CA GLN A 356 -8.62 31.14 -29.99
C GLN A 356 -10.04 31.58 -30.40
N GLU A 357 -10.67 30.86 -31.33
CA GLU A 357 -12.03 31.18 -31.78
C GLU A 357 -13.05 31.04 -30.65
N GLU A 358 -12.97 29.95 -29.88
CA GLU A 358 -13.86 29.70 -28.74
C GLU A 358 -13.68 30.75 -27.64
N ALA A 359 -12.44 31.11 -27.31
CA ALA A 359 -12.14 32.18 -26.37
C ALA A 359 -12.72 33.53 -26.86
N GLY A 360 -12.60 33.82 -28.16
CA GLY A 360 -13.16 35.01 -28.80
C GLY A 360 -14.69 35.08 -28.70
N HIS A 361 -15.39 33.97 -28.95
CA HIS A 361 -16.85 33.89 -28.80
C HIS A 361 -17.33 34.20 -27.37
N LYS A 362 -16.50 33.88 -26.36
CA LYS A 362 -16.79 34.18 -24.95
C LYS A 362 -16.22 35.53 -24.49
N SER A 363 -15.68 36.34 -25.41
CA SER A 363 -15.04 37.63 -25.12
C SER A 363 -13.88 37.51 -24.12
N LEU A 364 -13.06 36.46 -24.25
CA LEU A 364 -11.88 36.22 -23.44
C LEU A 364 -10.60 36.56 -24.20
N LYS A 365 -9.58 37.04 -23.48
CA LYS A 365 -8.24 37.21 -24.04
C LYS A 365 -7.43 35.93 -23.82
N LEU A 366 -7.11 35.19 -24.87
CA LEU A 366 -6.22 34.03 -24.81
C LEU A 366 -4.81 34.42 -25.27
N VAL A 367 -3.82 34.28 -24.40
CA VAL A 367 -2.42 34.69 -24.62
C VAL A 367 -1.51 33.47 -24.52
N TYR A 368 -0.63 33.31 -25.51
CA TYR A 368 0.49 32.37 -25.42
C TYR A 368 1.78 33.15 -25.17
N ASP A 369 2.33 32.97 -23.98
CA ASP A 369 3.63 33.47 -23.58
C ASP A 369 4.71 32.47 -24.05
N LYS A 370 5.19 32.71 -25.27
CA LYS A 370 6.15 31.84 -25.95
C LYS A 370 7.53 32.03 -25.31
N PRO A 371 8.27 30.94 -25.02
CA PRO A 371 9.59 31.05 -24.42
C PRO A 371 10.56 31.81 -25.36
N GLU A 372 11.39 32.68 -24.78
CA GLU A 372 12.39 33.46 -25.53
C GLU A 372 13.45 32.56 -26.19
N THR A 373 13.78 31.44 -25.54
CA THR A 373 14.72 30.44 -26.03
C THR A 373 14.01 29.15 -26.41
N ALA A 374 14.45 28.56 -27.50
CA ALA A 374 14.09 27.22 -27.92
C ALA A 374 14.28 26.19 -26.78
N LEU A 375 13.21 25.52 -26.37
CA LEU A 375 13.25 24.46 -25.35
C LEU A 375 13.86 23.17 -25.94
N PRO A 376 14.46 22.29 -25.10
CA PRO A 376 14.93 20.99 -25.56
C PRO A 376 13.75 20.07 -25.94
N ALA A 377 14.05 19.04 -26.75
CA ALA A 377 13.07 18.00 -27.02
C ALA A 377 12.91 17.09 -25.79
N ILE A 378 11.68 16.70 -25.49
CA ILE A 378 11.35 15.77 -24.40
C ILE A 378 10.63 14.54 -24.96
N ASN A 379 10.76 13.40 -24.28
CA ASN A 379 10.08 12.16 -24.68
C ASN A 379 8.60 12.23 -24.30
N ILE A 380 7.75 12.53 -25.27
CA ILE A 380 6.30 12.68 -25.05
C ILE A 380 5.47 11.95 -26.11
N ASP A 381 4.28 11.49 -25.71
CA ASP A 381 3.21 11.13 -26.62
C ASP A 381 2.43 12.40 -27.01
N VAL A 382 2.61 12.86 -28.25
CA VAL A 382 2.04 14.13 -28.74
C VAL A 382 0.52 14.14 -28.63
N GLU A 383 -0.15 13.02 -28.93
CA GLU A 383 -1.62 12.95 -28.89
C GLU A 383 -2.13 13.01 -27.45
N LYS A 384 -1.45 12.35 -26.51
CA LYS A 384 -1.80 12.46 -25.09
C LYS A 384 -1.53 13.86 -24.54
N MET A 385 -0.45 14.51 -24.97
CA MET A 385 -0.20 15.89 -24.56
C MET A 385 -1.23 16.87 -25.11
N ARG A 386 -1.75 16.66 -26.33
CA ARG A 386 -2.88 17.44 -26.85
C ARG A 386 -4.12 17.30 -25.96
N ILE A 387 -4.40 16.10 -25.45
CA ILE A 387 -5.51 15.85 -24.51
C ILE A 387 -5.29 16.62 -23.20
N VAL A 388 -4.07 16.62 -22.64
CA VAL A 388 -3.74 17.41 -21.43
C VAL A 388 -4.03 18.89 -21.68
N MET A 389 -3.43 19.45 -22.74
CA MET A 389 -3.56 20.87 -23.07
C MET A 389 -5.02 21.27 -23.33
N ALA A 390 -5.78 20.43 -24.06
CA ALA A 390 -7.18 20.68 -24.33
C ALA A 390 -8.02 20.69 -23.04
N ASN A 391 -7.79 19.75 -22.11
CA ASN A 391 -8.51 19.72 -20.83
C ASN A 391 -8.22 20.95 -19.96
N LEU A 392 -6.96 21.43 -19.92
CA LEU A 392 -6.61 22.61 -19.14
C LEU A 392 -7.17 23.89 -19.77
N LEU A 393 -7.08 24.04 -21.09
CA LEU A 393 -7.61 25.20 -21.81
C LEU A 393 -9.14 25.26 -21.78
N ASP A 394 -9.82 24.14 -22.02
CA ASP A 394 -11.28 24.05 -21.95
C ASP A 394 -11.78 24.43 -20.55
N ASN A 395 -11.14 23.95 -19.48
CA ASN A 395 -11.45 24.38 -18.12
C ASN A 395 -11.21 25.88 -17.91
N ALA A 396 -10.06 26.40 -18.32
CA ALA A 396 -9.73 27.82 -18.18
C ALA A 396 -10.76 28.72 -18.91
N ILE A 397 -11.15 28.36 -20.13
CA ILE A 397 -12.14 29.10 -20.92
C ILE A 397 -13.55 28.96 -20.31
N ARG A 398 -13.94 27.76 -19.87
CA ARG A 398 -15.25 27.52 -19.23
C ARG A 398 -15.44 28.31 -17.95
N TYR A 399 -14.43 28.36 -17.10
CA TYR A 399 -14.55 28.96 -15.75
C TYR A 399 -14.10 30.41 -15.66
N THR A 400 -13.65 31.01 -16.78
CA THR A 400 -13.40 32.45 -16.88
C THR A 400 -14.64 33.20 -17.35
N LEU A 401 -14.95 34.31 -16.67
CA LEU A 401 -16.05 35.21 -17.03
C LEU A 401 -15.68 36.09 -18.24
N PRO A 402 -16.65 36.51 -19.07
CA PRO A 402 -16.39 37.43 -20.18
C PRO A 402 -15.59 38.66 -19.77
N GLY A 403 -14.61 39.05 -20.59
CA GLY A 403 -13.64 40.12 -20.29
C GLY A 403 -12.42 39.65 -19.50
N GLY A 404 -12.37 38.39 -19.08
CA GLY A 404 -11.20 37.80 -18.42
C GLY A 404 -10.09 37.37 -19.39
N GLN A 405 -9.02 36.79 -18.83
CA GLN A 405 -7.83 36.38 -19.56
C GLN A 405 -7.42 34.95 -19.21
N VAL A 406 -6.98 34.21 -20.22
CA VAL A 406 -6.29 32.93 -20.10
C VAL A 406 -4.89 33.07 -20.68
N THR A 407 -3.87 32.66 -19.93
CA THR A 407 -2.46 32.75 -20.34
C THR A 407 -1.82 31.38 -20.26
N VAL A 408 -1.22 30.93 -21.35
CA VAL A 408 -0.41 29.71 -21.42
C VAL A 408 1.06 30.10 -21.49
N SER A 409 1.90 29.53 -20.65
CA SER A 409 3.34 29.79 -20.67
C SER A 409 4.13 28.48 -20.61
N LEU A 410 5.25 28.44 -21.32
CA LEU A 410 6.22 27.35 -21.28
C LEU A 410 7.58 27.89 -20.80
N LYS A 411 8.24 27.14 -19.92
CA LYS A 411 9.62 27.42 -19.51
C LYS A 411 10.40 26.14 -19.28
N TYR A 412 11.73 26.23 -19.41
CA TYR A 412 12.62 25.18 -18.98
C TYR A 412 12.93 25.37 -17.48
N ASP A 413 12.65 24.37 -16.64
CA ASP A 413 12.97 24.38 -15.22
C ASP A 413 13.40 23.00 -14.73
N LYS A 414 14.36 22.94 -13.80
CA LYS A 414 14.80 21.72 -13.11
C LYS A 414 15.05 20.50 -14.01
N LYS A 415 15.70 20.70 -15.17
CA LYS A 415 15.93 19.65 -16.18
C LYS A 415 14.64 19.06 -16.76
N GLY A 416 13.72 19.94 -17.13
CA GLY A 416 12.44 19.56 -17.70
C GLY A 416 11.69 20.77 -18.24
N ILE A 417 10.51 20.52 -18.79
CA ILE A 417 9.62 21.58 -19.30
C ILE A 417 8.48 21.76 -18.30
N GLU A 418 8.30 22.99 -17.82
CA GLU A 418 7.13 23.40 -17.07
C GLU A 418 6.16 24.15 -18.00
N CYS A 419 4.90 23.72 -17.99
CA CYS A 419 3.80 24.37 -18.69
C CYS A 419 2.77 24.83 -17.66
N SER A 420 2.34 26.08 -17.75
CA SER A 420 1.27 26.61 -16.90
C SER A 420 0.16 27.25 -17.71
N VAL A 421 -1.08 26.95 -17.32
CA VAL A 421 -2.31 27.56 -17.83
C VAL A 421 -2.94 28.35 -16.70
N ARG A 422 -2.88 29.68 -16.80
CA ARG A 422 -3.42 30.63 -15.84
C ARG A 422 -4.72 31.24 -16.36
N ASP A 423 -5.74 31.25 -15.53
CA ASP A 423 -7.04 31.89 -15.79
C ASP A 423 -7.35 32.96 -14.74
N THR A 424 -8.22 33.92 -15.10
CA THR A 424 -8.78 34.93 -14.18
C THR A 424 -10.23 34.60 -13.83
N GLY A 425 -10.54 33.31 -13.69
CA GLY A 425 -11.89 32.82 -13.48
C GLY A 425 -12.35 32.79 -12.04
N ILE A 426 -13.36 31.97 -11.76
CA ILE A 426 -14.01 31.85 -10.45
C ILE A 426 -13.09 31.27 -9.36
N GLY A 427 -11.93 30.72 -9.72
CA GLY A 427 -11.02 30.06 -8.79
C GLY A 427 -11.60 28.81 -8.14
N ILE A 428 -10.84 28.24 -7.20
CA ILE A 428 -11.16 26.99 -6.51
C ILE A 428 -11.16 27.25 -5.00
N PRO A 429 -12.25 26.91 -4.28
CA PRO A 429 -12.30 27.00 -2.83
C PRO A 429 -11.27 26.08 -2.16
N GLU A 430 -10.62 26.54 -1.09
CA GLU A 430 -9.53 25.81 -0.42
C GLU A 430 -9.99 24.45 0.15
N ASN A 431 -11.24 24.36 0.60
CA ASN A 431 -11.83 23.11 1.08
C ASN A 431 -12.08 22.07 -0.04
N GLN A 432 -11.97 22.45 -1.31
CA GLN A 432 -12.17 21.58 -2.47
C GLN A 432 -10.85 21.21 -3.16
N ALA A 433 -9.76 21.91 -2.81
CA ALA A 433 -8.45 21.80 -3.43
C ALA A 433 -7.91 20.35 -3.50
N LYS A 434 -8.15 19.55 -2.45
CA LYS A 434 -7.67 18.16 -2.39
C LYS A 434 -8.36 17.22 -3.37
N ARG A 435 -9.56 17.58 -3.83
CA ARG A 435 -10.47 16.69 -4.55
C ARG A 435 -10.59 16.98 -6.04
N ILE A 436 -10.04 18.10 -6.52
CA ILE A 436 -10.22 18.52 -7.93
C ILE A 436 -9.61 17.57 -8.96
N PHE A 437 -8.68 16.71 -8.53
CA PHE A 437 -8.12 15.65 -9.36
C PHE A 437 -8.81 14.30 -9.17
N GLU A 438 -9.85 14.19 -8.34
CA GLU A 438 -10.63 12.96 -8.19
C GLU A 438 -11.58 12.76 -9.39
N ARG A 439 -11.85 11.49 -9.73
CA ARG A 439 -12.79 11.14 -10.80
C ARG A 439 -14.19 11.66 -10.49
N PHE A 440 -14.84 12.24 -11.49
CA PHE A 440 -16.21 12.77 -11.41
C PHE A 440 -16.39 13.91 -10.40
N TYR A 441 -15.29 14.44 -9.84
CA TYR A 441 -15.39 15.53 -8.89
C TYR A 441 -15.47 16.86 -9.61
N ARG A 442 -16.38 17.71 -9.14
CA ARG A 442 -16.55 19.08 -9.61
C ARG A 442 -16.82 19.97 -8.41
N GLY A 443 -16.18 21.14 -8.40
CA GLY A 443 -16.37 22.10 -7.32
C GLY A 443 -17.80 22.64 -7.29
N SER A 444 -18.31 22.97 -6.10
CA SER A 444 -19.69 23.46 -5.95
C SER A 444 -19.93 24.77 -6.70
N ASN A 445 -18.92 25.63 -6.78
CA ASN A 445 -18.94 26.87 -7.57
C ASN A 445 -18.90 26.59 -9.08
N ALA A 446 -18.11 25.61 -9.51
CA ALA A 446 -18.05 25.16 -10.90
C ALA A 446 -19.38 24.58 -11.40
N ILE A 447 -20.07 23.78 -10.58
CA ILE A 447 -21.40 23.22 -10.91
C ILE A 447 -22.46 24.32 -11.08
N ARG A 448 -22.38 25.38 -10.27
CA ARG A 448 -23.30 26.52 -10.37
C ARG A 448 -23.06 27.37 -11.62
N MET A 449 -21.80 27.49 -12.04
CA MET A 449 -21.42 28.27 -13.22
C MET A 449 -21.71 27.52 -14.52
N GLU A 450 -21.41 26.23 -14.54
CA GLU A 450 -21.55 25.38 -15.72
C GLU A 450 -22.18 24.07 -15.27
N THR A 451 -23.36 23.72 -15.75
CA THR A 451 -23.96 22.42 -15.37
C THR A 451 -23.25 21.26 -16.08
N ASP A 452 -22.51 21.55 -17.15
CA ASP A 452 -22.25 20.58 -18.21
C ASP A 452 -20.89 19.83 -18.15
N GLY A 453 -20.12 19.98 -17.08
CA GLY A 453 -18.83 19.28 -16.92
C GLY A 453 -18.91 17.81 -16.48
N SER A 454 -17.95 17.01 -16.95
CA SER A 454 -17.80 15.57 -16.64
C SER A 454 -17.11 15.28 -15.30
N GLY A 455 -16.21 16.17 -14.86
CA GLY A 455 -15.31 15.92 -13.74
C GLY A 455 -14.21 14.88 -14.04
N LEU A 456 -13.97 14.55 -15.31
CA LEU A 456 -12.92 13.60 -15.72
C LEU A 456 -11.68 14.29 -16.31
N GLY A 457 -11.80 15.48 -16.87
CA GLY A 457 -10.71 16.14 -17.61
C GLY A 457 -9.43 16.36 -16.80
N LEU A 458 -9.53 16.86 -15.56
CA LEU A 458 -8.35 17.06 -14.68
C LEU A 458 -7.74 15.74 -14.21
N TYR A 459 -8.57 14.73 -13.93
CA TYR A 459 -8.10 13.38 -13.60
C TYR A 459 -7.30 12.77 -14.77
N ILE A 460 -7.85 12.86 -15.98
CA ILE A 460 -7.20 12.41 -17.23
C ILE A 460 -5.87 13.14 -17.41
N ALA A 461 -5.88 14.48 -17.33
CA ALA A 461 -4.69 15.29 -17.52
C ALA A 461 -3.58 14.93 -16.52
N LYS A 462 -3.91 14.74 -15.24
CA LYS A 462 -2.96 14.34 -14.20
C LYS A 462 -2.36 12.96 -14.47
N ASN A 463 -3.19 11.96 -14.77
CA ASN A 463 -2.71 10.61 -15.06
C ASN A 463 -1.80 10.56 -16.29
N ILE A 464 -2.11 11.34 -17.33
CA ILE A 464 -1.23 11.46 -18.51
C ILE A 464 0.16 11.98 -18.11
N ILE A 465 0.21 13.06 -17.33
CA ILE A 465 1.47 13.67 -16.91
C ILE A 465 2.26 12.72 -16.00
N GLU A 466 1.60 12.08 -15.03
CA GLU A 466 2.25 11.11 -14.13
C GLU A 466 2.77 9.89 -14.90
N ALA A 467 2.05 9.42 -15.92
CA ALA A 467 2.51 8.35 -16.79
C ALA A 467 3.79 8.72 -17.55
N HIS A 468 3.99 10.00 -17.88
CA HIS A 468 5.23 10.52 -18.48
C HIS A 468 6.35 10.80 -17.45
N GLY A 469 6.20 10.38 -16.19
CA GLY A 469 7.15 10.66 -15.12
C GLY A 469 7.13 12.12 -14.63
N GLY A 470 6.12 12.89 -15.04
CA GLY A 470 5.94 14.28 -14.69
C GLY A 470 5.17 14.50 -13.39
N LYS A 471 4.88 15.77 -13.10
CA LYS A 471 4.05 16.19 -11.96
C LYS A 471 3.06 17.24 -12.40
N MET A 472 1.85 17.21 -11.85
CA MET A 472 0.82 18.24 -12.07
C MET A 472 0.33 18.77 -10.73
N TRP A 473 0.21 20.09 -10.63
CA TRP A 473 -0.30 20.79 -9.46
C TRP A 473 -1.06 22.05 -9.89
N PHE A 474 -1.58 22.79 -8.93
CA PHE A 474 -2.27 24.04 -9.21
C PHE A 474 -2.14 25.00 -8.04
N GLU A 475 -2.32 26.28 -8.34
CA GLU A 475 -2.46 27.37 -7.39
C GLU A 475 -3.76 28.08 -7.72
N SER A 476 -4.63 28.30 -6.75
CA SER A 476 -5.92 28.95 -7.01
C SER A 476 -6.41 29.71 -5.80
N LYS A 477 -7.12 30.80 -6.06
CA LYS A 477 -7.83 31.55 -5.03
C LYS A 477 -9.23 31.87 -5.54
N GLU A 478 -10.22 31.56 -4.71
CA GLU A 478 -11.63 31.77 -5.04
C GLU A 478 -11.89 33.23 -5.43
N ASN A 479 -12.63 33.41 -6.53
CA ASN A 479 -12.97 34.68 -7.18
C ASN A 479 -11.78 35.49 -7.74
N ILE A 480 -10.59 34.91 -7.85
CA ILE A 480 -9.41 35.55 -8.47
C ILE A 480 -8.95 34.79 -9.70
N GLY A 481 -8.93 33.46 -9.64
CA GLY A 481 -8.55 32.60 -10.76
C GLY A 481 -7.72 31.41 -10.32
N SER A 482 -7.31 30.59 -11.29
CA SER A 482 -6.47 29.42 -11.06
C SER A 482 -5.27 29.42 -12.00
N THR A 483 -4.20 28.74 -11.58
CA THR A 483 -3.05 28.41 -12.41
C THR A 483 -2.83 26.92 -12.27
N PHE A 484 -3.07 26.17 -13.33
CA PHE A 484 -2.74 24.76 -13.42
C PHE A 484 -1.37 24.62 -14.06
N THR A 485 -0.47 23.90 -13.40
CA THR A 485 0.91 23.75 -13.83
C THR A 485 1.27 22.27 -13.90
N PHE A 486 1.98 21.88 -14.94
CA PHE A 486 2.61 20.57 -15.02
C PHE A 486 4.06 20.67 -15.46
N TRP A 487 4.84 19.70 -15.01
CA TRP A 487 6.26 19.55 -15.32
C TRP A 487 6.53 18.17 -15.91
N LEU A 488 7.33 18.14 -16.97
CA LEU A 488 7.78 16.91 -17.65
C LEU A 488 9.31 16.83 -17.63
N PRO A 489 9.89 15.67 -17.30
CA PRO A 489 11.34 15.50 -17.28
C PRO A 489 11.95 15.58 -18.68
N GLU A 490 13.19 16.05 -18.75
CA GLU A 490 14.04 15.89 -19.93
C GLU A 490 14.40 14.41 -20.16
N ALA A 491 14.59 14.04 -21.42
CA ALA A 491 14.81 12.67 -21.89
C ALA A 491 16.09 12.01 -21.36
#